data_AF-V4W620-F1
#
_entry.id   AF-V4W620-F1
#
_cell.length_a   1.000
_cell.length_b   1.000
_cell.length_c   1.000
_cell.angle_alpha   90.00
_cell.angle_beta   90.00
_cell.angle_gamma   90.00
#
_symmetry.space_group_name_H-M   'P 1'
#
loop_
_entity.id
_entity.type
_entity.pdbx_description
1 polymer ?
#
loop_
_entity_poly.entity_id
_entity_poly.type
_entity_poly.pdbx_seq_one_letter_code
_entity_poly.pdbx_strand_id
1 'polypeptide(L)'
;ELLVQTEELLQKEATEDAQFRSQFGTRWTRPQSSTLTKNLQDRLNRFAGNLKQAAESDARIERSVRDHSALMSILDRRPIESALPTLARPIMSLDATEDAIVGALKQSLRQLETLGAQRAGLEDMLKEMKRKDDILPKLMTSVGSYEDLFRKEISKYDHICEEIAQNIEAQEQLLMQIQAQNEEFSAIFNLEDYRASREKCYKQIQAAIAKYREIKENINEGLKFYVTLQDAITNIKQQCSDFVMTRNIQCREMIEDVQRQMAGLNFQDRKTSGSYDGSYPTVGQPHQTPRTSAPQQRDPQNSPQPHPQTPYYRPPEQPMVPGYGHPPPPYGNPQPLHPYQPAPAPGAPYPPPQAQQQPLPPSHEYGQPAYPGWRGPYYNAHGQQPGSFPRPPYAAPAPYTYPNQSSYYKQ
;
A
#
# COMPACT_ATOMS: atom_id res chain seq x y z
N GLU A 1 -2.52 -6.48 -29.67
CA GLU A 1 -3.44 -6.11 -30.77
C GLU A 1 -3.42 -4.61 -31.08
N LEU A 2 -3.90 -3.72 -30.20
CA LEU A 2 -4.04 -2.28 -30.52
C LEU A 2 -2.76 -1.61 -31.04
N LEU A 3 -1.60 -1.99 -30.49
CA LEU A 3 -0.29 -1.51 -30.94
C LEU A 3 0.05 -1.99 -32.37
N VAL A 4 -0.15 -3.28 -32.66
CA VAL A 4 0.10 -3.90 -33.97
C VAL A 4 -0.78 -3.25 -35.05
N GLN A 5 -2.07 -3.04 -34.78
CA GLN A 5 -2.96 -2.29 -35.68
C GLN A 5 -2.46 -0.87 -35.97
N THR A 6 -1.77 -0.25 -35.02
CA THR A 6 -1.22 1.11 -35.18
C THR A 6 0.05 1.11 -36.03
N GLU A 7 0.90 0.09 -35.86
CA GLU A 7 2.09 -0.15 -36.70
C GLU A 7 1.68 -0.47 -38.15
N GLU A 8 0.65 -1.31 -38.33
CA GLU A 8 0.07 -1.67 -39.64
C GLU A 8 -0.47 -0.45 -40.40
N LEU A 9 -1.10 0.53 -39.72
CA LEU A 9 -1.55 1.77 -40.35
C LEU A 9 -0.39 2.56 -40.97
N LEU A 10 0.71 2.71 -40.24
CA LEU A 10 1.91 3.41 -40.75
C LEU A 10 2.62 2.59 -41.84
N GLN A 11 2.69 1.27 -41.69
CA GLN A 11 3.31 0.39 -42.68
C GLN A 11 2.54 0.39 -44.00
N LYS A 12 1.21 0.44 -43.95
CA LYS A 12 0.35 0.57 -45.12
C LYS A 12 0.62 1.87 -45.88
N GLU A 13 0.59 3.02 -45.20
CA GLU A 13 0.84 4.32 -45.84
C GLU A 13 2.26 4.42 -46.42
N ALA A 14 3.27 3.89 -45.72
CA ALA A 14 4.64 3.84 -46.23
C ALA A 14 4.79 2.94 -47.46
N THR A 15 4.03 1.85 -47.53
CA THR A 15 3.98 0.96 -48.70
C THR A 15 3.29 1.65 -49.88
N GLU A 16 2.20 2.37 -49.64
CA GLU A 16 1.50 3.17 -50.65
C GLU A 16 2.39 4.33 -51.17
N ASP A 17 3.13 5.04 -50.32
CA ASP A 17 4.11 6.06 -50.75
C ASP A 17 5.19 5.48 -51.67
N ALA A 18 5.72 4.30 -51.32
CA ALA A 18 6.74 3.63 -52.10
C ALA A 18 6.22 3.20 -53.48
N GLN A 19 4.98 2.68 -53.55
CA GLN A 19 4.33 2.31 -54.81
C GLN A 19 4.13 3.53 -55.72
N PHE A 20 3.53 4.62 -55.23
CA PHE A 20 3.33 5.82 -56.04
C PHE A 20 4.64 6.50 -56.45
N ARG A 21 5.65 6.50 -55.59
CA ARG A 21 7.00 6.99 -55.92
C ARG A 21 7.65 6.15 -57.03
N SER A 22 7.45 4.84 -57.02
CA SER A 22 7.90 3.96 -58.11
C SER A 22 7.11 4.16 -59.41
N GLN A 23 5.82 4.51 -59.32
CA GLN A 23 4.95 4.69 -60.48
C GLN A 23 5.19 6.03 -61.19
N PHE A 24 5.33 7.12 -60.44
CA PHE A 24 5.44 8.49 -60.99
C PHE A 24 6.88 9.03 -61.00
N GLY A 25 7.84 8.32 -60.39
CA GLY A 25 9.27 8.64 -60.44
C GLY A 25 9.58 10.05 -59.93
N THR A 26 10.36 10.81 -60.70
CA THR A 26 10.79 12.18 -60.35
C THR A 26 9.64 13.19 -60.27
N ARG A 27 8.45 12.86 -60.78
CA ARG A 27 7.24 13.70 -60.63
C ARG A 27 6.59 13.55 -59.24
N TRP A 28 6.95 12.53 -58.45
CA TRP A 28 6.44 12.32 -57.09
C TRP A 28 7.26 13.08 -56.04
N THR A 29 7.01 14.38 -55.92
CA THR A 29 7.84 15.30 -55.12
C THR A 29 7.48 15.37 -53.64
N ARG A 30 6.40 14.69 -53.18
CA ARG A 30 6.02 14.72 -51.76
C ARG A 30 7.08 14.07 -50.85
N PRO A 31 7.28 14.56 -49.61
CA PRO A 31 8.23 13.96 -48.66
C PRO A 31 8.00 12.47 -48.45
N GLN A 32 9.08 11.70 -48.30
CA GLN A 32 9.04 10.26 -48.07
C GLN A 32 8.47 9.95 -46.68
N SER A 33 7.59 8.95 -46.56
CA SER A 33 6.93 8.65 -45.29
C SER A 33 7.89 8.39 -44.13
N SER A 34 9.01 7.70 -44.38
CA SER A 34 10.06 7.42 -43.38
C SER A 34 10.69 8.65 -42.74
N THR A 35 10.70 9.81 -43.42
CA THR A 35 11.23 11.05 -42.83
C THR A 35 10.22 11.72 -41.89
N LEU A 36 8.94 11.38 -42.00
CA LEU A 36 7.85 11.94 -41.20
C LEU A 36 7.40 11.01 -40.06
N THR A 37 7.46 9.69 -40.25
CA THR A 37 6.96 8.71 -39.26
C THR A 37 7.92 8.40 -38.12
N LYS A 38 9.18 8.84 -38.17
CA LYS A 38 10.23 8.44 -37.21
C LYS A 38 9.81 8.60 -35.74
N ASN A 39 9.23 9.74 -35.35
CA ASN A 39 8.78 9.97 -33.96
C ASN A 39 7.65 9.03 -33.54
N LEU A 40 6.72 8.71 -34.46
CA LEU A 40 5.63 7.77 -34.21
C LEU A 40 6.20 6.36 -34.01
N GLN A 41 7.10 5.92 -34.89
CA GLN A 41 7.79 4.63 -34.79
C GLN A 41 8.61 4.51 -33.51
N ASP A 42 9.37 5.55 -33.13
CA ASP A 42 10.13 5.58 -31.86
C ASP A 42 9.20 5.43 -30.64
N ARG A 43 7.98 5.99 -30.67
CA ARG A 43 6.98 5.84 -29.60
C ARG A 43 6.33 4.46 -29.59
N LEU A 44 6.01 3.89 -30.76
CA LEU A 44 5.47 2.53 -30.87
C LEU A 44 6.48 1.49 -30.36
N ASN A 45 7.75 1.61 -30.74
CA ASN A 45 8.85 0.79 -30.23
C ASN A 45 8.99 0.85 -28.71
N ARG A 46 8.80 2.03 -28.08
CA ARG A 46 8.78 2.16 -26.61
C ARG A 46 7.59 1.43 -25.99
N PHE A 47 6.40 1.54 -26.57
CA PHE A 47 5.23 0.79 -26.08
C PHE A 47 5.41 -0.73 -26.23
N ALA A 48 6.04 -1.20 -27.31
CA ALA A 48 6.41 -2.62 -27.48
C ALA A 48 7.40 -3.08 -26.39
N GLY A 49 8.41 -2.26 -26.08
CA GLY A 49 9.35 -2.51 -24.97
C GLY A 49 8.65 -2.58 -23.61
N ASN A 50 7.75 -1.64 -23.32
CA ASN A 50 6.96 -1.62 -22.09
C ASN A 50 6.07 -2.86 -21.96
N LEU A 51 5.40 -3.29 -23.04
CA LEU A 51 4.58 -4.51 -23.05
C LEU A 51 5.42 -5.77 -22.78
N LYS A 52 6.64 -5.84 -23.33
CA LYS A 52 7.55 -6.96 -23.05
C LYS A 52 7.94 -7.00 -21.56
N GLN A 53 8.32 -5.86 -20.99
CA GLN A 53 8.67 -5.76 -19.57
C GLN A 53 7.48 -6.08 -18.65
N ALA A 54 6.27 -5.68 -19.04
CA ALA A 54 5.04 -6.01 -18.33
C ALA A 54 4.74 -7.51 -18.34
N ALA A 55 4.86 -8.17 -19.50
CA ALA A 55 4.71 -9.62 -19.62
C ALA A 55 5.72 -10.40 -18.77
N GLU A 56 6.97 -9.93 -18.67
CA GLU A 56 7.97 -10.49 -17.75
C GLU A 56 7.58 -10.30 -16.26
N SER A 57 6.84 -9.23 -15.94
CA SER A 57 6.32 -8.96 -14.60
C SER A 57 5.12 -9.83 -14.26
N ASP A 58 4.17 -9.95 -15.18
CA ASP A 58 2.99 -10.81 -15.01
C ASP A 58 3.43 -12.27 -14.82
N ALA A 59 4.40 -12.74 -15.60
CA ALA A 59 4.99 -14.07 -15.42
C ALA A 59 5.71 -14.27 -14.07
N ARG A 60 6.15 -13.19 -13.38
CA ARG A 60 6.63 -13.26 -11.98
C ARG A 60 5.46 -13.31 -11.00
N ILE A 61 4.40 -12.55 -11.23
CA ILE A 61 3.20 -12.55 -10.38
C ILE A 61 2.49 -13.90 -10.44
N GLU A 62 2.25 -14.46 -11.64
CA GLU A 62 1.66 -15.79 -11.83
C GLU A 62 2.47 -16.90 -11.15
N ARG A 63 3.80 -16.84 -11.25
CA ARG A 63 4.69 -17.76 -10.55
C ARG A 63 4.57 -17.61 -9.04
N SER A 64 4.56 -16.38 -8.52
CA SER A 64 4.35 -16.12 -7.09
C SER A 64 3.01 -16.66 -6.57
N VAL A 65 1.93 -16.49 -7.34
CA VAL A 65 0.60 -17.09 -7.05
C VAL A 65 0.70 -18.62 -6.97
N ARG A 66 1.33 -19.25 -7.96
CA ARG A 66 1.45 -20.72 -8.05
C ARG A 66 2.26 -21.29 -6.90
N ASP A 67 3.46 -20.74 -6.68
CA ASP A 67 4.42 -21.24 -5.68
C ASP A 67 3.89 -21.08 -4.25
N HIS A 68 3.07 -20.06 -3.98
CA HIS A 68 2.49 -19.81 -2.66
C HIS A 68 1.04 -20.28 -2.52
N SER A 69 0.44 -20.91 -3.54
CA SER A 69 -0.96 -21.37 -3.51
C SER A 69 -1.23 -22.30 -2.32
N ALA A 70 -0.34 -23.27 -2.07
CA ALA A 70 -0.45 -24.19 -0.95
C ALA A 70 -0.29 -23.54 0.45
N LEU A 71 0.42 -22.39 0.52
CA LEU A 71 0.47 -21.59 1.75
C LEU A 71 -0.83 -20.80 1.92
N MET A 72 -1.34 -20.19 0.85
CA MET A 72 -2.53 -19.34 0.88
C MET A 72 -3.84 -20.12 1.08
N SER A 73 -3.91 -21.40 0.71
CA SER A 73 -5.13 -22.22 0.86
C SER A 73 -5.60 -22.40 2.30
N ILE A 74 -4.76 -22.12 3.30
CA ILE A 74 -5.19 -22.05 4.70
C ILE A 74 -6.26 -20.96 4.92
N LEU A 75 -6.25 -19.91 4.09
CA LEU A 75 -7.20 -18.80 4.11
C LEU A 75 -8.55 -19.13 3.45
N ASP A 76 -8.70 -20.31 2.85
CA ASP A 76 -9.97 -20.77 2.28
C ASP A 76 -10.87 -21.46 3.32
N ARG A 77 -10.32 -21.82 4.50
CA ARG A 77 -11.07 -22.46 5.59
C ARG A 77 -12.17 -21.55 6.13
N ARG A 78 -13.39 -22.08 6.27
CA ARG A 78 -14.58 -21.39 6.78
C ARG A 78 -15.28 -22.27 7.83
N PRO A 79 -15.42 -21.84 9.10
CA PRO A 79 -14.77 -20.67 9.70
C PRO A 79 -13.24 -20.88 9.81
N ILE A 80 -12.45 -19.81 9.95
CA ILE A 80 -10.96 -19.90 9.88
C ILE A 80 -10.39 -20.72 11.05
N GLU A 81 -11.10 -20.76 12.17
CA GLU A 81 -10.85 -21.57 13.35
C GLU A 81 -10.73 -23.07 13.02
N SER A 82 -11.40 -23.54 11.96
CA SER A 82 -11.25 -24.92 11.47
C SER A 82 -9.87 -25.24 10.89
N ALA A 83 -9.00 -24.25 10.69
CA ALA A 83 -7.59 -24.44 10.33
C ALA A 83 -6.68 -24.65 11.55
N LEU A 84 -7.12 -24.24 12.74
CA LEU A 84 -6.34 -24.41 13.97
C LEU A 84 -6.36 -25.88 14.40
N PRO A 85 -5.26 -26.40 14.98
CA PRO A 85 -5.31 -27.68 15.65
C PRO A 85 -6.30 -27.59 16.82
N THR A 86 -7.09 -28.63 17.01
CA THR A 86 -7.81 -28.87 18.27
C THR A 86 -6.86 -29.53 19.27
N LEU A 87 -7.14 -29.40 20.56
CA LEU A 87 -6.49 -30.24 21.56
C LEU A 87 -7.02 -31.66 21.38
N ALA A 88 -6.21 -32.52 20.78
CA ALA A 88 -6.61 -33.90 20.51
C ALA A 88 -6.76 -34.68 21.82
N ARG A 89 -7.71 -35.62 21.85
CA ARG A 89 -7.66 -36.68 22.86
C ARG A 89 -6.45 -37.58 22.56
N PRO A 90 -5.67 -38.01 23.58
CA PRO A 90 -4.61 -38.99 23.44
C PRO A 90 -5.04 -40.18 22.57
N ILE A 91 -4.20 -40.57 21.60
CA ILE A 91 -4.52 -41.63 20.61
C ILE A 91 -4.67 -43.02 21.26
N MET A 92 -4.29 -43.17 22.53
CA MET A 92 -4.15 -44.47 23.22
C MET A 92 -5.06 -44.68 24.44
N SER A 93 -6.03 -43.81 24.75
CA SER A 93 -7.01 -44.10 25.81
C SER A 93 -8.42 -44.34 25.26
N LEU A 94 -8.96 -45.52 25.54
CA LEU A 94 -10.39 -45.82 25.44
C LEU A 94 -11.12 -45.59 26.78
N ASP A 95 -10.38 -45.26 27.84
CA ASP A 95 -10.87 -45.26 29.20
C ASP A 95 -11.32 -43.86 29.67
N ALA A 96 -12.31 -43.84 30.59
CA ALA A 96 -12.85 -42.62 31.19
C ALA A 96 -11.85 -41.84 32.08
N THR A 97 -10.58 -42.25 32.11
CA THR A 97 -9.49 -41.61 32.86
C THR A 97 -9.27 -40.16 32.44
N GLU A 98 -9.38 -39.85 31.14
CA GLU A 98 -9.19 -38.49 30.62
C GLU A 98 -10.21 -37.49 31.19
N ASP A 99 -11.50 -37.86 31.11
CA ASP A 99 -12.60 -37.04 31.63
C ASP A 99 -12.56 -36.98 33.17
N ALA A 100 -12.01 -38.01 33.84
CA ALA A 100 -11.76 -37.99 35.28
C ALA A 100 -10.65 -37.00 35.69
N ILE A 101 -9.52 -36.94 34.97
CA ILE A 101 -8.42 -35.98 35.23
C ILE A 101 -8.92 -34.54 35.03
N VAL A 102 -9.61 -34.28 33.91
CA VAL A 102 -10.21 -32.96 33.63
C VAL A 102 -11.29 -32.61 34.67
N GLY A 103 -12.08 -33.59 35.11
CA GLY A 103 -13.08 -33.44 36.16
C GLY A 103 -12.48 -33.10 37.52
N ALA A 104 -11.42 -33.80 37.92
CA ALA A 104 -10.71 -33.62 39.17
C ALA A 104 -10.05 -32.23 39.24
N LEU A 105 -9.31 -31.82 38.21
CA LEU A 105 -8.70 -30.48 38.15
C LEU A 105 -9.77 -29.37 38.21
N LYS A 106 -10.90 -29.53 37.51
CA LYS A 106 -12.05 -28.60 37.61
C LYS A 106 -12.72 -28.63 38.98
N GLN A 107 -12.64 -29.72 39.74
CA GLN A 107 -13.17 -29.80 41.10
C GLN A 107 -12.24 -29.09 42.08
N SER A 108 -10.93 -29.37 42.05
CA SER A 108 -9.94 -28.74 42.91
C SER A 108 -9.86 -27.22 42.68
N LEU A 109 -9.99 -26.73 41.44
CA LEU A 109 -10.11 -25.29 41.16
C LEU A 109 -11.35 -24.64 41.79
N ARG A 110 -12.51 -25.30 41.76
CA ARG A 110 -13.73 -24.81 42.44
C ARG A 110 -13.65 -24.88 43.96
N GLN A 111 -12.91 -25.86 44.51
CA GLN A 111 -12.59 -25.90 45.94
C GLN A 111 -11.68 -24.71 46.34
N LEU A 112 -10.74 -24.30 45.48
CA LEU A 112 -9.88 -23.15 45.72
C LEU A 112 -10.67 -21.83 45.75
N GLU A 113 -11.61 -21.65 44.81
CA GLU A 113 -12.59 -20.54 44.84
C GLU A 113 -13.41 -20.54 46.14
N THR A 114 -13.84 -21.73 46.59
CA THR A 114 -14.61 -21.90 47.83
C THR A 114 -13.78 -21.52 49.08
N LEU A 115 -12.51 -21.95 49.18
CA LEU A 115 -11.61 -21.56 50.26
C LEU A 115 -11.36 -20.04 50.29
N GLY A 116 -11.27 -19.41 49.11
CA GLY A 116 -11.16 -17.95 48.99
C GLY A 116 -12.40 -17.21 49.51
N ALA A 117 -13.59 -17.69 49.16
CA ALA A 117 -14.85 -17.15 49.67
C ALA A 117 -15.00 -17.33 51.20
N GLN A 118 -14.60 -18.49 51.73
CA GLN A 118 -14.54 -18.73 53.18
C GLN A 118 -13.59 -17.75 53.88
N ARG A 119 -12.40 -17.52 53.32
CA ARG A 119 -11.41 -16.57 53.88
C ARG A 119 -11.95 -15.15 53.97
N ALA A 120 -12.69 -14.69 52.95
CA ALA A 120 -13.34 -13.38 52.99
C ALA A 120 -14.37 -13.30 54.14
N GLY A 121 -15.15 -14.36 54.35
CA GLY A 121 -16.07 -14.46 55.49
C GLY A 121 -15.38 -14.44 56.86
N LEU A 122 -14.24 -15.13 57.00
CA LEU A 122 -13.40 -15.08 58.20
C LEU A 122 -12.82 -13.68 58.44
N GLU A 123 -12.36 -13.00 57.39
CA GLU A 123 -11.86 -11.62 57.49
C GLU A 123 -12.93 -10.65 57.97
N ASP A 124 -14.15 -10.74 57.43
CA ASP A 124 -15.27 -9.89 57.83
C ASP A 124 -15.76 -10.20 59.26
N MET A 125 -15.76 -11.48 59.65
CA MET A 125 -16.04 -11.89 61.04
C MET A 125 -14.99 -11.32 62.01
N LEU A 126 -13.71 -11.36 61.66
CA LEU A 126 -12.61 -10.80 62.47
C LEU A 126 -12.72 -9.28 62.62
N LYS A 127 -13.02 -8.56 61.54
CA LYS A 127 -13.29 -7.11 61.57
C LYS A 127 -14.48 -6.78 62.47
N GLU A 128 -15.57 -7.54 62.38
CA GLU A 128 -16.79 -7.30 63.15
C GLU A 128 -16.63 -7.62 64.64
N MET A 129 -15.87 -8.69 64.98
CA MET A 129 -15.46 -8.97 66.35
C MET A 129 -14.66 -7.78 66.92
N LYS A 130 -13.60 -7.35 66.22
CA LYS A 130 -12.77 -6.21 66.61
C LYS A 130 -13.59 -4.92 66.76
N ARG A 131 -14.56 -4.66 65.88
CA ARG A 131 -15.42 -3.46 65.93
C ARG A 131 -16.33 -3.43 67.16
N LYS A 132 -16.70 -4.60 67.69
CA LYS A 132 -17.58 -4.76 68.86
C LYS A 132 -16.84 -4.87 70.20
N ASP A 133 -15.53 -5.08 70.19
CA ASP A 133 -14.75 -5.43 71.38
C ASP A 133 -14.13 -4.21 72.08
N ASP A 134 -14.99 -3.39 72.72
CA ASP A 134 -14.52 -2.32 73.61
C ASP A 134 -14.16 -2.86 75.00
N ILE A 135 -12.87 -2.80 75.32
CA ILE A 135 -12.31 -3.22 76.60
C ILE A 135 -12.12 -2.07 77.60
N LEU A 136 -12.37 -0.81 77.22
CA LEU A 136 -12.18 0.35 78.09
C LEU A 136 -12.98 0.26 79.42
N PRO A 137 -14.25 -0.20 79.44
CA PRO A 137 -14.99 -0.37 80.70
C PRO A 137 -14.36 -1.41 81.64
N LYS A 138 -13.74 -2.46 81.09
CA LYS A 138 -13.04 -3.51 81.85
C LYS A 138 -11.70 -3.01 82.38
N LEU A 139 -10.99 -2.18 81.61
CA LEU A 139 -9.77 -1.51 82.06
C LEU A 139 -10.05 -0.56 83.23
N MET A 140 -11.11 0.25 83.15
CA MET A 140 -11.51 1.19 84.22
C MET A 140 -11.97 0.50 85.53
N THR A 141 -12.34 -0.78 85.47
CA THR A 141 -12.84 -1.54 86.63
C THR A 141 -11.86 -2.62 87.12
N SER A 142 -10.74 -2.82 86.43
CA SER A 142 -9.70 -3.78 86.82
C SER A 142 -8.87 -3.24 87.99
N VAL A 143 -8.82 -4.02 89.07
CA VAL A 143 -7.92 -3.81 90.22
C VAL A 143 -6.77 -4.84 90.25
N GLY A 144 -6.59 -5.61 89.17
CA GLY A 144 -5.58 -6.66 89.03
C GLY A 144 -4.58 -6.41 87.91
N SER A 145 -3.84 -7.47 87.56
CA SER A 145 -2.86 -7.49 86.47
C SER A 145 -3.52 -7.14 85.12
N TYR A 146 -3.08 -6.05 84.49
CA TYR A 146 -3.54 -5.67 83.15
C TYR A 146 -3.08 -6.65 82.07
N GLU A 147 -1.90 -7.27 82.23
CA GLU A 147 -1.41 -8.32 81.31
C GLU A 147 -2.35 -9.52 81.26
N ASP A 148 -2.87 -9.96 82.41
CA ASP A 148 -3.79 -11.10 82.47
C ASP A 148 -5.19 -10.74 81.95
N LEU A 149 -5.60 -9.48 82.12
CA LEU A 149 -6.79 -8.94 81.47
C LEU A 149 -6.63 -8.94 79.94
N PHE A 150 -5.56 -8.36 79.40
CA PHE A 150 -5.30 -8.33 77.96
C PHE A 150 -5.19 -9.75 77.38
N ARG A 151 -4.48 -10.67 78.04
CA ARG A 151 -4.38 -12.08 77.65
C ARG A 151 -5.76 -12.73 77.52
N LYS A 152 -6.63 -12.53 78.50
CA LYS A 152 -8.01 -13.09 78.52
C LYS A 152 -8.95 -12.41 77.52
N GLU A 153 -8.75 -11.13 77.25
CA GLU A 153 -9.57 -10.39 76.28
C GLU A 153 -9.15 -10.68 74.82
N ILE A 154 -7.86 -10.96 74.58
CA ILE A 154 -7.32 -11.40 73.28
C ILE A 154 -7.67 -12.86 72.99
N SER A 155 -7.76 -13.74 74.01
CA SER A 155 -8.08 -15.16 73.77
C SER A 155 -9.48 -15.41 73.18
N LYS A 156 -10.32 -14.37 73.06
CA LYS A 156 -11.59 -14.44 72.30
C LYS A 156 -11.35 -14.65 70.79
N TYR A 157 -10.20 -14.23 70.28
CA TYR A 157 -9.86 -14.33 68.86
C TYR A 157 -9.15 -15.65 68.50
N ASP A 158 -8.81 -16.49 69.49
CA ASP A 158 -8.02 -17.71 69.25
C ASP A 158 -8.70 -18.66 68.25
N HIS A 159 -10.02 -18.87 68.39
CA HIS A 159 -10.80 -19.73 67.49
C HIS A 159 -10.81 -19.24 66.04
N ILE A 160 -11.00 -17.94 65.80
CA ILE A 160 -11.01 -17.39 64.43
C ILE A 160 -9.59 -17.34 63.83
N CYS A 161 -8.57 -17.14 64.66
CA CYS A 161 -7.17 -17.32 64.24
C CYS A 161 -6.87 -18.78 63.85
N GLU A 162 -7.44 -19.75 64.57
CA GLU A 162 -7.33 -21.18 64.23
C GLU A 162 -8.05 -21.52 62.92
N GLU A 163 -9.27 -21.03 62.69
CA GLU A 163 -10.00 -21.21 61.42
C GLU A 163 -9.25 -20.58 60.23
N ILE A 164 -8.64 -19.41 60.42
CA ILE A 164 -7.78 -18.77 59.41
C ILE A 164 -6.54 -19.63 59.12
N ALA A 165 -5.89 -20.17 60.16
CA ALA A 165 -4.73 -21.05 60.00
C ALA A 165 -5.10 -22.34 59.23
N GLN A 166 -6.20 -23.00 59.61
CA GLN A 166 -6.72 -24.19 58.91
C GLN A 166 -7.09 -23.89 57.45
N ASN A 167 -7.67 -22.72 57.16
CA ASN A 167 -7.98 -22.29 55.79
C ASN A 167 -6.72 -22.03 54.94
N ILE A 168 -5.63 -21.55 55.55
CA ILE A 168 -4.33 -21.37 54.88
C ILE A 168 -3.68 -22.73 54.60
N GLU A 169 -3.63 -23.62 55.58
CA GLU A 169 -3.08 -24.99 55.42
C GLU A 169 -3.85 -25.78 54.35
N ALA A 170 -5.19 -25.74 54.39
CA ALA A 170 -6.03 -26.37 53.37
C ALA A 170 -5.77 -25.82 51.96
N GLN A 171 -5.47 -24.52 51.84
CA GLN A 171 -5.09 -23.93 50.55
C GLN A 171 -3.73 -24.44 50.07
N GLU A 172 -2.73 -24.56 50.95
CA GLU A 172 -1.40 -25.07 50.60
C GLU A 172 -1.49 -26.51 50.08
N GLN A 173 -2.21 -27.38 50.79
CA GLN A 173 -2.46 -28.77 50.37
C GLN A 173 -3.19 -28.83 49.02
N LEU A 174 -4.22 -28.00 48.83
CA LEU A 174 -4.99 -27.97 47.58
C LEU A 174 -4.19 -27.43 46.40
N LEU A 175 -3.29 -26.45 46.61
CA LEU A 175 -2.42 -25.93 45.55
C LEU A 175 -1.40 -26.99 45.09
N MET A 176 -0.83 -27.79 46.00
CA MET A 176 0.00 -28.93 45.63
C MET A 176 -0.78 -29.98 44.82
N GLN A 177 -2.04 -30.25 45.19
CA GLN A 177 -2.90 -31.16 44.43
C GLN A 177 -3.21 -30.63 43.02
N ILE A 178 -3.56 -29.33 42.89
CA ILE A 178 -3.82 -28.67 41.61
C ILE A 178 -2.58 -28.70 40.72
N GLN A 179 -1.39 -28.48 41.29
CA GLN A 179 -0.14 -28.57 40.52
C GLN A 179 0.05 -29.97 39.93
N ALA A 180 -0.03 -31.03 40.76
CA ALA A 180 0.13 -32.40 40.31
C ALA A 180 -0.91 -32.80 39.24
N GLN A 181 -2.19 -32.46 39.45
CA GLN A 181 -3.26 -32.68 38.46
C GLN A 181 -3.02 -31.91 37.15
N ASN A 182 -2.47 -30.70 37.22
CA ASN A 182 -2.16 -29.90 36.04
C ASN A 182 -0.92 -30.42 35.29
N GLU A 183 0.07 -30.96 35.98
CA GLU A 183 1.22 -31.65 35.37
C GLU A 183 0.76 -32.93 34.64
N GLU A 184 -0.09 -33.75 35.28
CA GLU A 184 -0.72 -34.93 34.66
C GLU A 184 -1.57 -34.56 33.43
N PHE A 185 -2.44 -33.56 33.55
CA PHE A 185 -3.22 -33.02 32.43
C PHE A 185 -2.31 -32.50 31.30
N SER A 186 -1.22 -31.81 31.64
CA SER A 186 -0.28 -31.25 30.65
C SER A 186 0.45 -32.34 29.86
N ALA A 187 0.86 -33.42 30.54
CA ALA A 187 1.56 -34.55 29.95
C ALA A 187 0.64 -35.38 29.06
N ILE A 188 -0.54 -35.76 29.56
CA ILE A 188 -1.49 -36.62 28.84
C ILE A 188 -2.01 -35.93 27.58
N PHE A 189 -2.49 -34.70 27.69
CA PHE A 189 -3.00 -33.94 26.53
C PHE A 189 -1.89 -33.33 25.67
N ASN A 190 -0.61 -33.55 26.01
CA ASN A 190 0.57 -33.01 25.34
C ASN A 190 0.41 -31.51 24.99
N LEU A 191 0.21 -30.70 26.04
CA LEU A 191 -0.09 -29.27 25.88
C LEU A 191 1.05 -28.49 25.22
N GLU A 192 2.29 -28.98 25.31
CA GLU A 192 3.45 -28.34 24.68
C GLU A 192 3.38 -28.46 23.15
N ASP A 193 3.23 -29.67 22.61
CA ASP A 193 3.06 -29.86 21.16
C ASP A 193 1.79 -29.21 20.62
N TYR A 194 0.70 -29.19 21.40
CA TYR A 194 -0.50 -28.45 21.04
C TYR A 194 -0.25 -26.93 20.94
N ARG A 195 0.43 -26.33 21.92
CA ARG A 195 0.79 -24.90 21.90
C ARG A 195 1.70 -24.59 20.72
N ALA A 196 2.75 -25.38 20.51
CA ALA A 196 3.68 -25.22 19.39
C ALA A 196 2.98 -25.36 18.03
N SER A 197 2.10 -26.36 17.87
CA SER A 197 1.31 -26.57 16.65
C SER A 197 0.33 -25.43 16.38
N ARG A 198 -0.31 -24.90 17.43
CA ARG A 198 -1.23 -23.76 17.34
C ARG A 198 -0.49 -22.48 16.96
N GLU A 199 0.67 -22.21 17.56
CA GLU A 199 1.52 -21.07 17.21
C GLU A 199 2.04 -21.16 15.77
N LYS A 200 2.48 -22.36 15.34
CA LYS A 200 2.87 -22.63 13.96
C LYS A 200 1.73 -22.35 12.98
N CYS A 201 0.50 -22.75 13.31
CA CYS A 201 -0.68 -22.45 12.49
C CYS A 201 -0.96 -20.93 12.42
N TYR A 202 -0.87 -20.20 13.54
CA TYR A 202 -0.99 -18.73 13.50
C TYR A 202 0.08 -18.06 12.63
N LYS A 203 1.34 -18.50 12.72
CA LYS A 203 2.44 -18.03 11.86
C LYS A 203 2.18 -18.33 10.38
N GLN A 204 1.63 -19.50 10.06
CA GLN A 204 1.23 -19.85 8.69
C GLN A 204 0.09 -18.97 8.15
N ILE A 205 -0.96 -18.74 8.95
CA ILE A 205 -2.06 -17.83 8.59
C ILE A 205 -1.53 -16.40 8.37
N GLN A 206 -0.66 -15.90 9.24
CA GLN A 206 -0.04 -14.58 9.10
C GLN A 206 0.79 -14.47 7.81
N ALA A 207 1.64 -15.45 7.52
CA ALA A 207 2.45 -15.49 6.31
C ALA A 207 1.59 -15.57 5.04
N ALA A 208 0.53 -16.38 5.06
CA ALA A 208 -0.44 -16.48 3.98
C ALA A 208 -1.14 -15.14 3.71
N ILE A 209 -1.60 -14.42 4.75
CA ILE A 209 -2.22 -13.09 4.63
C ILE A 209 -1.23 -12.08 4.05
N ALA A 210 0.02 -12.08 4.51
CA ALA A 210 1.04 -11.17 4.00
C ALA A 210 1.30 -11.40 2.50
N LYS A 211 1.51 -12.66 2.10
CA LYS A 211 1.76 -13.03 0.70
C LYS A 211 0.55 -12.76 -0.20
N TYR A 212 -0.67 -13.02 0.26
CA TYR A 212 -1.90 -12.66 -0.45
C TYR A 212 -2.00 -11.14 -0.69
N ARG A 213 -1.68 -10.31 0.31
CA ARG A 213 -1.71 -8.85 0.18
C ARG A 213 -0.69 -8.35 -0.83
N GLU A 214 0.55 -8.81 -0.75
CA GLU A 214 1.64 -8.51 -1.71
C GLU A 214 1.24 -8.87 -3.14
N ILE A 215 0.73 -10.08 -3.37
CA ILE A 215 0.26 -10.52 -4.69
C ILE A 215 -0.89 -9.65 -5.20
N LYS A 216 -1.88 -9.37 -4.35
CA LYS A 216 -3.02 -8.52 -4.70
C LYS A 216 -2.59 -7.09 -5.06
N GLU A 217 -1.64 -6.52 -4.32
CA GLU A 217 -1.09 -5.19 -4.59
C GLU A 217 -0.38 -5.15 -5.95
N ASN A 218 0.49 -6.13 -6.24
CA ASN A 218 1.15 -6.26 -7.54
C ASN A 218 0.15 -6.39 -8.71
N ILE A 219 -0.93 -7.16 -8.54
CA ILE A 219 -2.01 -7.29 -9.54
C ILE A 219 -2.74 -5.94 -9.75
N ASN A 220 -2.99 -5.18 -8.67
CA ASN A 220 -3.64 -3.87 -8.78
C ASN A 220 -2.76 -2.84 -9.49
N GLU A 221 -1.44 -2.84 -9.24
CA GLU A 221 -0.50 -1.99 -9.98
C GLU A 221 -0.40 -2.38 -11.46
N GLY A 222 -0.39 -3.69 -11.77
CA GLY A 222 -0.50 -4.19 -13.14
C GLY A 222 -1.78 -3.69 -13.84
N LEU A 223 -2.94 -3.77 -13.17
CA LEU A 223 -4.21 -3.26 -13.70
C LEU A 223 -4.16 -1.76 -14.00
N LYS A 224 -3.63 -0.94 -13.07
CA LYS A 224 -3.45 0.51 -13.28
C LYS A 224 -2.53 0.79 -14.48
N PHE A 225 -1.41 0.09 -14.56
CA PHE A 225 -0.46 0.18 -15.65
C PHE A 225 -1.13 -0.13 -17.00
N TYR A 226 -1.87 -1.23 -17.11
CA TYR A 226 -2.51 -1.62 -18.37
C TYR A 226 -3.61 -0.64 -18.81
N VAL A 227 -4.40 -0.08 -17.89
CA VAL A 227 -5.36 0.99 -18.21
C VAL A 227 -4.63 2.23 -18.77
N THR A 228 -3.60 2.72 -18.07
CA THR A 228 -2.82 3.90 -18.52
C THR A 228 -2.11 3.65 -19.84
N LEU A 229 -1.59 2.44 -20.05
CA LEU A 229 -0.93 2.04 -21.29
C LEU A 229 -1.93 1.94 -22.46
N GLN A 230 -3.13 1.42 -22.23
CA GLN A 230 -4.19 1.34 -23.24
C GLN A 230 -4.61 2.74 -23.71
N ASP A 231 -4.79 3.70 -22.79
CA ASP A 231 -5.10 5.08 -23.14
C ASP A 231 -3.96 5.72 -23.95
N ALA A 232 -2.71 5.50 -23.57
CA ALA A 232 -1.53 6.01 -24.27
C ALA A 232 -1.37 5.40 -25.68
N ILE A 233 -1.64 4.10 -25.85
CA ILE A 233 -1.63 3.43 -27.17
C ILE A 233 -2.81 3.91 -28.03
N THR A 234 -3.98 4.13 -27.43
CA THR A 234 -5.15 4.71 -28.13
C THR A 234 -4.84 6.12 -28.65
N ASN A 235 -4.13 6.94 -27.87
CA ASN A 235 -3.73 8.28 -28.28
C ASN A 235 -2.73 8.26 -29.46
N ILE A 236 -1.68 7.43 -29.44
CA ILE A 236 -0.77 7.30 -30.59
C ILE A 236 -1.47 6.71 -31.82
N LYS A 237 -2.45 5.80 -31.64
CA LYS A 237 -3.29 5.29 -32.74
C LYS A 237 -4.06 6.41 -33.43
N GLN A 238 -4.64 7.34 -32.67
CA GLN A 238 -5.30 8.51 -33.26
C GLN A 238 -4.30 9.37 -34.05
N GLN A 239 -3.14 9.70 -33.47
CA GLN A 239 -2.11 10.49 -34.15
C GLN A 239 -1.62 9.83 -35.46
N CYS A 240 -1.45 8.50 -35.47
CA CYS A 240 -1.11 7.75 -36.68
C CYS A 240 -2.25 7.77 -37.71
N SER A 241 -3.51 7.70 -37.27
CA SER A 241 -4.68 7.76 -38.14
C SER A 241 -4.82 9.14 -38.81
N ASP A 242 -4.63 10.22 -38.04
CA ASP A 242 -4.65 11.60 -38.53
C ASP A 242 -3.50 11.88 -39.53
N PHE A 243 -2.32 11.32 -39.25
CA PHE A 243 -1.18 11.34 -40.18
C PHE A 243 -1.54 10.64 -41.49
N VAL A 244 -2.02 9.39 -41.45
CA VAL A 244 -2.39 8.62 -42.65
C VAL A 244 -3.51 9.31 -43.43
N MET A 245 -4.52 9.89 -42.75
CA MET A 245 -5.58 10.66 -43.40
C MET A 245 -5.01 11.88 -44.15
N THR A 246 -4.11 12.64 -43.52
CA THR A 246 -3.42 13.78 -44.14
C THR A 246 -2.61 13.34 -45.36
N ARG A 247 -1.88 12.21 -45.26
CA ARG A 247 -1.11 11.64 -46.36
C ARG A 247 -2.00 11.16 -47.51
N ASN A 248 -3.18 10.64 -47.24
CA ASN A 248 -4.15 10.24 -48.27
C ASN A 248 -4.81 11.43 -48.99
N ILE A 249 -4.90 12.59 -48.34
CA ILE A 249 -5.30 13.84 -49.01
C ILE A 249 -4.18 14.30 -49.95
N GLN A 250 -2.96 14.48 -49.43
CA GLN A 250 -1.77 14.86 -50.21
C GLN A 250 -1.50 13.92 -51.39
N CYS A 251 -1.78 12.62 -51.22
CA CYS A 251 -1.63 11.62 -52.28
C CYS A 251 -2.58 11.89 -53.46
N ARG A 252 -3.85 12.20 -53.18
CA ARG A 252 -4.86 12.46 -54.22
C ARG A 252 -4.56 13.77 -54.96
N GLU A 253 -4.24 14.83 -54.22
CA GLU A 253 -3.83 16.12 -54.78
C GLU A 253 -2.63 15.98 -55.73
N MET A 254 -1.57 15.28 -55.29
CA MET A 254 -0.38 15.03 -56.11
C MET A 254 -0.69 14.17 -57.36
N ILE A 255 -1.58 13.18 -57.26
CA ILE A 255 -2.02 12.39 -58.44
C ILE A 255 -2.75 13.28 -59.45
N GLU A 256 -3.66 14.15 -59.00
CA GLU A 256 -4.36 15.11 -59.87
C GLU A 256 -3.38 16.08 -60.55
N ASP A 257 -2.41 16.63 -59.81
CA ASP A 257 -1.43 17.56 -60.38
C ASP A 257 -0.48 16.89 -61.38
N VAL A 258 -0.02 15.66 -61.11
CA VAL A 258 0.79 14.89 -62.07
C VAL A 258 -0.01 14.58 -63.35
N GLN A 259 -1.30 14.23 -63.23
CA GLN A 259 -2.18 14.01 -64.37
C GLN A 259 -2.43 15.30 -65.17
N ARG A 260 -2.65 16.45 -64.50
CA ARG A 260 -2.78 17.76 -65.17
C ARG A 260 -1.52 18.15 -65.94
N GLN A 261 -0.34 17.92 -65.36
CA GLN A 261 0.94 18.16 -66.05
C GLN A 261 1.12 17.26 -67.29
N MET A 262 0.71 15.98 -67.20
CA MET A 262 0.72 15.08 -68.36
C MET A 262 -0.26 15.52 -69.46
N ALA A 263 -1.46 15.98 -69.10
CA ALA A 263 -2.45 16.49 -70.05
C ALA A 263 -2.02 17.82 -70.71
N GLY A 264 -1.41 18.73 -69.96
CA GLY A 264 -0.95 20.03 -70.45
C GLY A 264 0.17 19.94 -71.49
N LEU A 265 1.07 18.96 -71.35
CA LEU A 265 2.16 18.72 -72.31
C LEU A 265 1.67 18.30 -73.71
N ASN A 266 0.48 17.71 -73.83
CA ASN A 266 -0.09 17.30 -75.13
C ASN A 266 -0.63 18.46 -75.99
N PHE A 267 -0.66 19.71 -75.49
CA PHE A 267 -1.23 20.85 -76.20
C PHE A 267 -0.21 21.82 -76.83
N GLN A 268 1.09 21.67 -76.53
CA GLN A 268 2.11 22.66 -76.95
C GLN A 268 2.82 22.35 -78.27
N ASP A 269 2.58 21.19 -78.89
CA ASP A 269 3.31 20.72 -80.08
C ASP A 269 2.63 21.00 -81.43
N ARG A 270 1.69 21.96 -81.50
CA ARG A 270 1.00 22.29 -82.76
C ARG A 270 0.59 23.76 -82.90
N LYS A 271 1.56 24.63 -83.25
CA LYS A 271 1.41 25.76 -84.21
C LYS A 271 2.70 26.60 -84.34
N THR A 272 3.51 26.30 -85.36
CA THR A 272 4.49 27.20 -85.98
C THR A 272 4.46 27.00 -87.51
N SER A 273 4.81 28.04 -88.28
CA SER A 273 4.61 28.21 -89.75
C SER A 273 3.18 28.59 -90.18
N GLY A 274 2.91 29.70 -90.89
CA GLY A 274 3.78 30.84 -91.27
C GLY A 274 3.10 31.83 -92.25
N SER A 275 3.61 33.08 -92.36
CA SER A 275 3.45 34.06 -93.47
C SER A 275 2.04 34.61 -93.85
N TYR A 276 1.82 35.85 -94.34
CA TYR A 276 2.66 37.07 -94.50
C TYR A 276 1.78 38.33 -94.75
N ASP A 277 2.36 39.53 -94.52
CA ASP A 277 1.87 40.93 -94.70
C ASP A 277 0.92 41.52 -93.60
N GLY A 278 0.84 42.84 -93.32
CA GLY A 278 1.53 43.99 -93.94
C GLY A 278 1.37 45.38 -93.26
N SER A 279 2.02 46.39 -93.87
CA SER A 279 1.87 47.87 -93.74
C SER A 279 1.86 48.61 -92.37
N TYR A 280 3.06 49.02 -91.90
CA TYR A 280 3.55 50.41 -91.56
C TYR A 280 2.60 51.58 -91.10
N PRO A 281 3.10 52.66 -90.42
CA PRO A 281 3.90 52.75 -89.16
C PRO A 281 3.62 54.02 -88.28
N THR A 282 4.40 54.23 -87.18
CA THR A 282 4.87 55.54 -86.57
C THR A 282 5.19 55.30 -85.08
N VAL A 283 6.45 55.15 -84.64
CA VAL A 283 7.49 56.16 -84.29
C VAL A 283 7.12 57.05 -83.08
N GLY A 284 7.88 56.95 -81.97
CA GLY A 284 7.74 57.84 -80.81
C GLY A 284 8.49 57.39 -79.53
N GLN A 285 9.77 57.75 -79.40
CA GLN A 285 10.61 57.72 -78.18
C GLN A 285 11.36 59.08 -78.11
N PRO A 286 12.12 59.50 -77.06
CA PRO A 286 12.31 58.92 -75.71
C PRO A 286 12.42 59.93 -74.51
N HIS A 287 12.51 59.40 -73.28
CA HIS A 287 13.43 59.76 -72.16
C HIS A 287 13.44 61.12 -71.38
N GLN A 288 13.34 60.96 -70.03
CA GLN A 288 14.19 61.48 -68.93
C GLN A 288 14.05 62.89 -68.25
N THR A 289 13.67 62.82 -66.95
CA THR A 289 14.24 63.54 -65.76
C THR A 289 13.94 65.05 -65.55
N PRO A 290 14.31 65.68 -64.40
CA PRO A 290 13.61 65.55 -63.11
C PRO A 290 13.32 66.92 -62.43
N ARG A 291 12.46 66.98 -61.39
CA ARG A 291 12.52 68.08 -60.39
C ARG A 291 11.79 67.84 -59.07
N THR A 292 12.29 68.52 -58.06
CA THR A 292 11.96 68.47 -56.63
C THR A 292 11.02 69.59 -56.18
N SER A 293 10.00 69.29 -55.37
CA SER A 293 9.55 70.15 -54.26
C SER A 293 8.45 69.49 -53.41
N ALA A 294 8.57 69.59 -52.09
CA ALA A 294 7.49 69.44 -51.11
C ALA A 294 7.22 70.84 -50.49
N PRO A 295 6.34 71.03 -49.48
CA PRO A 295 5.29 70.15 -48.93
C PRO A 295 3.90 70.83 -48.83
N GLN A 296 2.83 70.11 -48.45
CA GLN A 296 1.91 70.56 -47.37
C GLN A 296 0.88 69.49 -46.94
N GLN A 297 0.43 69.65 -45.69
CA GLN A 297 -0.37 68.71 -44.88
C GLN A 297 -1.84 68.57 -45.32
N ARG A 298 -2.42 67.38 -45.12
CA ARG A 298 -3.59 67.16 -44.22
C ARG A 298 -3.90 65.66 -44.04
N ASP A 299 -4.00 65.26 -42.78
CA ASP A 299 -4.67 64.04 -42.28
C ASP A 299 -6.21 64.23 -42.25
N PRO A 300 -7.06 63.22 -41.92
CA PRO A 300 -6.75 61.81 -41.58
C PRO A 300 -7.63 60.74 -42.30
N GLN A 301 -7.35 59.45 -42.06
CA GLN A 301 -8.22 58.51 -41.30
C GLN A 301 -8.31 57.04 -41.82
N ASN A 302 -8.05 56.10 -40.91
CA ASN A 302 -8.48 54.68 -40.85
C ASN A 302 -8.10 53.68 -41.97
N SER A 303 -7.10 52.83 -41.70
CA SER A 303 -7.34 51.41 -41.29
C SER A 303 -6.01 50.67 -41.00
N PRO A 304 -5.94 49.75 -40.01
CA PRO A 304 -4.69 49.07 -39.66
C PRO A 304 -4.56 47.63 -40.20
N GLN A 305 -3.43 47.32 -40.84
CA GLN A 305 -2.94 45.95 -41.02
C GLN A 305 -1.86 45.63 -39.96
N PRO A 306 -1.90 44.45 -39.29
CA PRO A 306 -0.84 44.02 -38.40
C PRO A 306 0.26 43.23 -39.14
N HIS A 307 1.50 43.70 -39.05
CA HIS A 307 2.68 42.87 -39.30
C HIS A 307 3.03 42.05 -38.05
N PRO A 308 3.53 40.80 -38.18
CA PRO A 308 4.03 40.04 -37.05
C PRO A 308 5.43 40.51 -36.61
N GLN A 309 5.59 40.89 -35.35
CA GLN A 309 6.90 40.96 -34.71
C GLN A 309 7.24 39.64 -34.02
N THR A 310 8.50 39.22 -34.16
CA THR A 310 9.08 38.06 -33.46
C THR A 310 9.67 38.47 -32.10
N PRO A 311 9.19 37.94 -30.97
CA PRO A 311 9.89 38.04 -29.69
C PRO A 311 10.91 36.90 -29.56
N TYR A 312 12.17 37.25 -29.25
CA TYR A 312 13.16 36.27 -28.78
C TYR A 312 12.71 35.70 -27.44
N TYR A 313 12.48 34.39 -27.35
CA TYR A 313 12.23 33.70 -26.09
C TYR A 313 13.51 33.07 -25.53
N ARG A 314 13.80 33.36 -24.27
CA ARG A 314 14.91 32.82 -23.49
C ARG A 314 14.47 31.48 -22.87
N PRO A 315 15.29 30.41 -22.85
CA PRO A 315 14.91 29.17 -22.18
C PRO A 315 14.89 29.34 -20.66
N PRO A 316 13.91 28.78 -19.92
CA PRO A 316 13.98 28.65 -18.47
C PRO A 316 14.92 27.51 -18.06
N GLU A 317 15.60 27.69 -16.93
CA GLU A 317 16.52 26.71 -16.34
C GLU A 317 15.76 25.49 -15.79
N GLN A 318 16.34 24.29 -15.92
CA GLN A 318 15.84 23.07 -15.29
C GLN A 318 16.43 22.92 -13.88
N PRO A 319 15.63 22.51 -12.87
CA PRO A 319 16.18 22.04 -11.60
C PRO A 319 16.85 20.67 -11.79
N MET A 320 18.09 20.52 -11.32
CA MET A 320 18.76 19.22 -11.26
C MET A 320 18.06 18.28 -10.28
N VAL A 321 17.76 17.05 -10.73
CA VAL A 321 17.33 15.95 -9.87
C VAL A 321 18.56 15.13 -9.44
N PRO A 322 18.80 14.86 -8.15
CA PRO A 322 19.92 14.02 -7.73
C PRO A 322 19.77 12.57 -8.22
N GLY A 323 20.73 12.10 -9.01
CA GLY A 323 20.74 10.73 -9.51
C GLY A 323 21.20 9.73 -8.45
N TYR A 324 20.32 8.79 -8.07
CA TYR A 324 20.72 7.59 -7.33
C TYR A 324 21.37 6.59 -8.30
N GLY A 325 22.70 6.56 -8.31
CA GLY A 325 23.50 5.58 -9.04
C GLY A 325 24.49 4.89 -8.11
N HIS A 326 24.07 3.81 -7.45
CA HIS A 326 24.99 2.92 -6.72
C HIS A 326 25.45 1.77 -7.65
N PRO A 327 26.76 1.55 -7.85
CA PRO A 327 27.26 0.35 -8.50
C PRO A 327 27.24 -0.86 -7.53
N PRO A 328 27.04 -2.09 -8.03
CA PRO A 328 27.10 -3.30 -7.20
C PRO A 328 28.56 -3.71 -6.90
N PRO A 329 28.85 -4.33 -5.75
CA PRO A 329 30.18 -4.86 -5.42
C PRO A 329 30.46 -6.20 -6.13
N PRO A 330 31.73 -6.51 -6.49
CA PRO A 330 32.12 -7.78 -7.09
C PRO A 330 32.34 -8.90 -6.05
N TYR A 331 32.28 -10.15 -6.50
CA TYR A 331 32.40 -11.39 -5.70
C TYR A 331 33.70 -12.19 -6.04
N GLY A 332 34.25 -12.90 -5.04
CA GLY A 332 35.37 -13.87 -5.18
C GLY A 332 36.76 -13.30 -4.85
N ASN A 333 37.71 -13.99 -4.19
CA ASN A 333 37.81 -15.42 -3.81
C ASN A 333 38.66 -15.60 -2.50
N PRO A 334 38.94 -16.83 -1.97
CA PRO A 334 39.13 -17.07 -0.51
C PRO A 334 40.55 -17.44 -0.04
N GLN A 335 40.76 -17.54 1.30
CA GLN A 335 41.68 -18.41 2.10
C GLN A 335 42.02 -17.75 3.48
N PRO A 336 42.53 -18.45 4.52
CA PRO A 336 42.19 -19.78 5.06
C PRO A 336 41.92 -19.78 6.60
N LEU A 337 41.73 -20.96 7.20
CA LEU A 337 41.27 -21.21 8.60
C LEU A 337 42.40 -21.49 9.63
N HIS A 338 42.00 -21.59 10.92
CA HIS A 338 42.63 -22.26 12.10
C HIS A 338 43.39 -21.38 13.13
N PRO A 339 43.50 -21.76 14.44
CA PRO A 339 42.57 -22.55 15.29
C PRO A 339 42.36 -21.97 16.74
N TYR A 340 41.85 -22.81 17.66
CA TYR A 340 41.15 -22.57 18.95
C TYR A 340 41.99 -22.30 20.24
N GLN A 341 41.38 -21.59 21.22
CA GLN A 341 41.46 -21.72 22.71
C GLN A 341 42.76 -21.39 23.50
N PRO A 342 42.75 -21.24 24.87
CA PRO A 342 41.64 -21.06 25.85
C PRO A 342 41.80 -19.87 26.85
N ALA A 343 40.90 -19.72 27.84
CA ALA A 343 40.98 -18.78 28.98
C ALA A 343 41.42 -19.49 30.30
N PRO A 344 41.84 -18.77 31.38
CA PRO A 344 40.87 -18.39 32.45
C PRO A 344 41.17 -17.14 33.34
N ALA A 345 40.10 -16.49 33.83
CA ALA A 345 39.83 -15.91 35.19
C ALA A 345 40.87 -15.05 36.00
N PRO A 346 40.50 -14.42 37.14
CA PRO A 346 39.40 -13.45 37.39
C PRO A 346 39.83 -12.18 38.20
N GLY A 347 39.04 -11.09 38.20
CA GLY A 347 39.09 -10.10 39.32
C GLY A 347 38.66 -8.64 39.10
N ALA A 348 37.72 -8.19 39.96
CA ALA A 348 37.52 -6.79 40.41
C ALA A 348 36.87 -5.76 39.43
N PRO A 349 36.38 -4.56 39.90
CA PRO A 349 34.94 -4.31 39.88
C PRO A 349 34.46 -3.07 39.09
N TYR A 350 33.16 -3.03 38.79
CA TYR A 350 32.50 -1.99 37.99
C TYR A 350 32.18 -0.68 38.77
N PRO A 351 32.27 0.49 38.12
CA PRO A 351 31.58 1.72 38.53
C PRO A 351 30.15 1.82 37.92
N PRO A 352 29.25 2.65 38.47
CA PRO A 352 27.84 2.70 38.07
C PRO A 352 27.58 3.60 36.84
N PRO A 353 26.60 3.27 35.97
CA PRO A 353 26.13 4.18 34.91
C PRO A 353 25.22 5.28 35.48
N GLN A 354 25.43 6.52 35.03
CA GLN A 354 24.51 7.63 35.30
C GLN A 354 23.23 7.49 34.45
N ALA A 355 22.09 7.90 35.02
CA ALA A 355 20.83 7.96 34.28
C ALA A 355 20.85 9.10 33.25
N GLN A 356 20.71 8.76 31.97
CA GLN A 356 20.60 9.73 30.87
C GLN A 356 19.17 9.70 30.31
N GLN A 357 18.47 10.82 30.40
CA GLN A 357 17.09 10.95 29.93
C GLN A 357 17.05 10.92 28.40
N GLN A 358 16.19 10.05 27.82
CA GLN A 358 15.86 10.09 26.40
C GLN A 358 14.67 11.04 26.16
N PRO A 359 14.74 11.97 25.19
CA PRO A 359 13.57 12.71 24.71
C PRO A 359 12.65 11.81 23.88
N LEU A 360 11.33 11.98 24.01
CA LEU A 360 10.36 11.31 23.14
C LEU A 360 10.41 11.89 21.70
N PRO A 361 10.22 11.07 20.66
CA PRO A 361 10.05 11.56 19.29
C PRO A 361 8.63 12.16 19.08
N PRO A 362 8.50 13.28 18.36
CA PRO A 362 7.19 13.90 18.10
C PRO A 362 6.39 13.13 17.04
N SER A 363 5.13 12.88 17.35
CA SER A 363 4.11 12.32 16.46
C SER A 363 3.87 13.22 15.24
N HIS A 364 4.27 12.76 14.06
CA HIS A 364 4.01 13.46 12.80
C HIS A 364 2.68 12.99 12.19
N GLU A 365 1.68 13.84 12.32
CA GLU A 365 0.34 13.67 11.79
C GLU A 365 0.32 14.05 10.30
N TYR A 366 0.28 13.06 9.41
CA TYR A 366 0.29 13.28 7.95
C TYR A 366 -1.11 13.68 7.45
N GLY A 367 -1.44 14.97 7.59
CA GLY A 367 -2.58 15.59 6.91
C GLY A 367 -2.35 15.68 5.40
N GLN A 368 -3.26 15.10 4.61
CA GLN A 368 -3.28 15.20 3.15
C GLN A 368 -3.67 16.63 2.70
N PRO A 369 -2.91 17.29 1.81
CA PRO A 369 -3.36 18.55 1.20
C PRO A 369 -4.37 18.28 0.08
N ALA A 370 -5.57 18.87 0.19
CA ALA A 370 -6.57 18.83 -0.87
C ALA A 370 -6.20 19.78 -2.02
N TYR A 371 -6.29 19.30 -3.26
CA TYR A 371 -6.26 20.14 -4.48
C TYR A 371 -7.67 20.22 -5.11
N PRO A 372 -7.99 21.31 -5.84
CA PRO A 372 -9.37 21.72 -6.06
C PRO A 372 -10.06 20.98 -7.21
N GLY A 373 -11.38 20.87 -7.09
CA GLY A 373 -12.19 20.03 -7.98
C GLY A 373 -12.47 20.63 -9.36
N TRP A 374 -12.67 19.73 -10.31
CA TRP A 374 -13.34 19.99 -11.59
C TRP A 374 -14.72 19.32 -11.59
N ARG A 375 -15.72 19.97 -12.19
CA ARG A 375 -17.11 19.47 -12.26
C ARG A 375 -17.58 19.27 -13.69
N GLY A 376 -18.36 18.21 -13.89
CA GLY A 376 -19.35 18.07 -14.96
C GLY A 376 -19.16 16.84 -15.87
N PRO A 377 -20.22 16.35 -16.55
CA PRO A 377 -21.63 16.43 -16.14
C PRO A 377 -22.45 15.13 -16.38
N TYR A 378 -23.58 15.02 -15.67
CA TYR A 378 -24.76 14.15 -15.88
C TYR A 378 -24.63 12.69 -16.37
N TYR A 379 -25.17 11.77 -15.57
CA TYR A 379 -26.21 10.88 -16.07
C TYR A 379 -27.32 10.69 -15.02
N ASN A 380 -28.57 10.53 -15.47
CA ASN A 380 -29.76 10.61 -14.64
C ASN A 380 -30.42 9.22 -14.51
N ALA A 381 -30.80 8.80 -13.31
CA ALA A 381 -31.60 7.59 -13.09
C ALA A 381 -32.44 7.72 -11.81
N HIS A 382 -33.76 7.83 -11.96
CA HIS A 382 -34.71 7.79 -10.84
C HIS A 382 -35.07 6.33 -10.49
N GLY A 383 -35.20 5.99 -9.21
CA GLY A 383 -35.60 4.65 -8.79
C GLY A 383 -35.74 4.42 -7.27
N GLN A 384 -36.84 4.95 -6.70
CA GLN A 384 -37.56 4.49 -5.49
C GLN A 384 -36.81 4.10 -4.19
N GLN A 385 -37.24 4.75 -3.09
CA GLN A 385 -37.20 4.24 -1.71
C GLN A 385 -38.17 3.03 -1.53
N PRO A 386 -38.02 2.14 -0.52
CA PRO A 386 -38.11 2.51 0.91
C PRO A 386 -37.26 1.70 1.91
N GLY A 387 -37.30 2.06 3.20
CA GLY A 387 -36.93 1.13 4.30
C GLY A 387 -36.21 1.77 5.49
N SER A 388 -36.95 2.37 6.42
CA SER A 388 -36.42 2.86 7.70
C SER A 388 -36.30 1.74 8.75
N PHE A 389 -35.14 1.59 9.40
CA PHE A 389 -35.01 0.88 10.68
C PHE A 389 -34.10 1.66 11.66
N PRO A 390 -34.43 1.71 12.97
CA PRO A 390 -33.72 2.55 13.94
C PRO A 390 -32.45 1.90 14.49
N ARG A 391 -31.46 2.73 14.86
CA ARG A 391 -30.29 2.31 15.64
C ARG A 391 -30.63 2.18 17.13
N PRO A 392 -30.16 1.14 17.84
CA PRO A 392 -30.16 1.12 19.31
C PRO A 392 -29.07 2.04 19.90
N PRO A 393 -29.21 2.50 21.16
CA PRO A 393 -28.44 3.60 21.72
C PRO A 393 -27.12 3.20 22.40
N TYR A 394 -26.33 4.21 22.75
CA TYR A 394 -25.11 4.12 23.55
C TYR A 394 -25.33 3.38 24.89
N ALA A 395 -24.36 2.53 25.26
CA ALA A 395 -24.18 2.02 26.61
C ALA A 395 -23.00 2.71 27.31
N ALA A 396 -23.08 2.81 28.64
CA ALA A 396 -22.27 3.67 29.51
C ALA A 396 -20.84 3.13 29.80
N PRO A 397 -19.95 3.94 30.43
CA PRO A 397 -18.55 3.56 30.66
C PRO A 397 -18.36 2.49 31.76
N ALA A 398 -17.18 1.88 31.76
CA ALA A 398 -16.77 0.86 32.74
C ALA A 398 -16.72 1.39 34.19
N PRO A 399 -16.95 0.51 35.19
CA PRO A 399 -16.87 0.89 36.61
C PRO A 399 -15.42 1.20 37.04
N TYR A 400 -15.30 2.16 37.96
CA TYR A 400 -14.04 2.70 38.46
C TYR A 400 -13.21 1.67 39.22
N THR A 401 -11.94 1.55 38.84
CA THR A 401 -10.90 0.93 39.68
C THR A 401 -10.52 1.86 40.83
N TYR A 402 -10.56 1.37 42.07
CA TYR A 402 -10.02 2.08 43.23
C TYR A 402 -8.48 2.20 43.13
N PRO A 403 -7.89 3.40 43.24
CA PRO A 403 -6.46 3.54 43.45
C PRO A 403 -6.14 3.26 44.92
N ASN A 404 -5.31 2.25 45.15
CA ASN A 404 -4.81 1.87 46.46
C ASN A 404 -3.95 3.02 47.05
N GLN A 405 -4.32 3.58 48.21
CA GLN A 405 -3.49 4.56 48.91
C GLN A 405 -2.42 3.84 49.72
N SER A 406 -1.18 4.27 49.59
CA SER A 406 -0.13 4.03 50.59
C SER A 406 0.81 5.22 50.62
N SER A 407 0.37 6.28 51.32
CA SER A 407 1.24 7.36 51.74
C SER A 407 2.08 6.95 52.94
N TYR A 408 3.37 7.31 52.89
CA TYR A 408 4.29 7.22 54.02
C TYR A 408 3.84 8.07 55.22
N TYR A 409 3.99 7.56 56.44
CA TYR A 409 4.67 8.15 57.61
C TYR A 409 4.70 7.03 58.69
N LYS A 410 5.87 6.57 59.15
CA LYS A 410 6.46 6.86 60.48
C LYS A 410 5.42 7.06 61.61
N GLN A 411 5.57 6.44 62.78
CA GLN A 411 6.84 6.29 63.52
C GLN A 411 6.84 5.08 64.45
#